data_AF-A0A0D1IVZ2-F1
#
_entry.id   AF-A0A0D1IVZ2-F1
#
_cell.length_a   1.000
_cell.length_b   1.000
_cell.length_c   1.000
_cell.angle_alpha   90.00
_cell.angle_beta   90.00
_cell.angle_gamma   90.00
#
_symmetry.space_group_name_H-M   'P 1'
#
loop_
_entity.id
_entity.type
_entity.pdbx_description
1 polymer ?
#
loop_
_entity_poly.entity_id
_entity_poly.type
_entity_poly.pdbx_seq_one_letter_code
_entity_poly.pdbx_strand_id
1 'polypeptide(L)'
;FKPPISWGIRMSGHKFFREYPYREAYLLRDARQFRAELKMPLILLGGITNRETMDLAMAEGFEFVAMGRALLAEPDLLNRIQADRSVKSGCTHCNLCMPTIYSHTHCVVTG
;
A
#
# COMPACT_ATOMS: atom_id res chain seq x y z
N PHE A 1 -5.18 23.33 -0.88
CA PHE A 1 -6.18 24.41 -1.05
C PHE A 1 -5.62 25.71 -0.51
N LYS A 2 -5.88 26.85 -1.19
CA LYS A 2 -5.56 28.17 -0.63
C LYS A 2 -6.58 28.56 0.45
N PRO A 3 -6.18 29.33 1.47
CA PRO A 3 -7.14 29.96 2.37
C PRO A 3 -8.19 30.76 1.56
N PRO A 4 -9.47 30.80 1.98
CA PRO A 4 -10.02 30.27 3.24
C PRO A 4 -10.50 28.81 3.18
N ILE A 5 -10.48 28.17 2.00
CA ILE A 5 -11.02 26.80 1.80
C ILE A 5 -10.29 25.76 2.67
N SER A 6 -8.97 25.91 2.84
CA SER A 6 -8.18 25.02 3.70
C SER A 6 -8.61 25.07 5.17
N TRP A 7 -9.12 26.20 5.65
CA TRP A 7 -9.62 26.33 7.02
C TRP A 7 -10.93 25.57 7.21
N GLY A 8 -11.86 25.70 6.26
CA GLY A 8 -13.12 24.95 6.27
C GLY A 8 -12.87 23.44 6.30
N ILE A 9 -11.98 22.93 5.43
CA ILE A 9 -11.64 21.50 5.37
C ILE A 9 -10.99 21.01 6.66
N ARG A 10 -10.09 21.78 7.29
CA ARG A 10 -9.48 21.38 8.58
C ARG A 10 -10.49 21.31 9.71
N MET A 11 -11.50 22.17 9.70
CA MET A 11 -12.50 22.24 10.76
C MET A 11 -13.55 21.13 10.67
N SER A 12 -13.92 20.68 9.45
CA SER A 12 -15.00 19.70 9.24
C SER A 12 -14.56 18.36 8.68
N GLY A 13 -13.33 18.22 8.18
CA GLY A 13 -12.84 17.01 7.49
C GLY A 13 -12.91 15.74 8.35
N HIS A 14 -12.44 15.79 9.59
CA HIS A 14 -12.41 14.61 10.47
C HIS A 14 -13.80 14.03 10.78
N LYS A 15 -14.88 14.83 10.71
CA LYS A 15 -16.24 14.36 10.97
C LYS A 15 -16.89 13.66 9.77
N PHE A 16 -16.37 13.90 8.56
CA PHE A 16 -16.98 13.42 7.33
C PHE A 16 -16.29 12.19 6.76
N PHE A 17 -14.98 12.01 7.03
CA PHE A 17 -14.23 10.88 6.50
C PHE A 17 -14.37 9.64 7.37
N ARG A 18 -14.99 8.60 6.81
CA ARG A 18 -15.12 7.28 7.42
C ARG A 18 -13.77 6.59 7.42
N GLU A 19 -13.28 6.24 8.61
CA GLU A 19 -12.06 5.48 8.76
C GLU A 19 -12.36 3.98 8.56
N TYR A 20 -11.62 3.36 7.65
CA TYR A 20 -11.66 1.92 7.44
C TYR A 20 -10.34 1.35 7.97
N PRO A 21 -10.37 0.39 8.90
CA PRO A 21 -9.14 -0.18 9.43
C PRO A 21 -8.36 -0.85 8.31
N TYR A 22 -7.09 -0.51 8.21
CA TYR A 22 -6.19 -1.13 7.26
C TYR A 22 -6.01 -2.62 7.59
N ARG A 23 -5.98 -3.44 6.53
CA ARG A 23 -5.56 -4.84 6.58
C ARG A 23 -4.66 -5.11 5.38
N GLU A 24 -3.67 -5.97 5.56
CA GLU A 24 -2.85 -6.44 4.44
C GLU A 24 -3.70 -7.23 3.43
N ALA A 25 -3.24 -7.28 2.17
CA ALA A 25 -3.92 -7.99 1.09
C ALA A 25 -5.42 -7.62 0.94
N TYR A 26 -5.82 -6.37 1.18
CA TYR A 26 -7.23 -5.99 1.29
C TYR A 26 -8.04 -6.20 0.00
N LEU A 27 -7.39 -6.30 -1.17
CA LEU A 27 -8.01 -6.62 -2.46
C LEU A 27 -8.00 -8.13 -2.79
N LEU A 28 -7.36 -8.98 -1.97
CA LEU A 28 -7.20 -10.41 -2.26
C LEU A 28 -8.55 -11.11 -2.47
N ARG A 29 -9.58 -10.75 -1.68
CA ARG A 29 -10.92 -11.32 -1.82
C ARG A 29 -11.47 -11.15 -3.24
N ASP A 30 -11.32 -9.96 -3.81
CA ASP A 30 -11.86 -9.65 -5.13
C ASP A 30 -10.90 -10.17 -6.22
N ALA A 31 -9.60 -10.13 -5.98
CA ALA A 31 -8.58 -10.68 -6.89
C ALA A 31 -8.71 -12.19 -7.12
N ARG A 32 -9.16 -12.96 -6.12
CA ARG A 32 -9.45 -14.41 -6.26
C ARG A 32 -10.45 -14.72 -7.36
N GLN A 33 -11.44 -13.84 -7.58
CA GLN A 33 -12.44 -14.02 -8.62
C GLN A 33 -11.80 -13.96 -10.02
N PHE A 34 -10.86 -13.02 -10.23
CA PHE A 34 -10.09 -12.94 -11.47
C PHE A 34 -9.15 -14.13 -11.62
N ARG A 35 -8.50 -14.55 -10.54
CA ARG A 35 -7.57 -15.68 -10.58
C ARG A 35 -8.26 -16.98 -10.98
N ALA A 36 -9.52 -17.19 -10.56
CA ALA A 36 -10.31 -18.37 -10.90
C ALA A 36 -10.64 -18.47 -12.40
N GLU A 37 -10.85 -17.33 -13.07
CA GLU A 37 -11.30 -17.30 -14.48
C GLU A 37 -10.16 -17.15 -15.48
N LEU A 38 -9.07 -16.50 -15.09
CA LEU A 38 -7.97 -16.16 -15.99
C LEU A 38 -6.85 -17.20 -15.91
N LYS A 39 -6.24 -17.52 -17.06
CA LYS A 39 -5.09 -18.43 -17.15
C LYS A 39 -3.75 -17.73 -17.38
N MET A 40 -3.77 -16.45 -17.75
CA MET A 40 -2.54 -15.65 -17.89
C MET A 40 -1.94 -15.32 -16.52
N PRO A 41 -0.64 -14.99 -16.45
CA PRO A 41 -0.04 -14.50 -15.22
C PRO A 41 -0.73 -13.23 -14.70
N LEU A 42 -0.92 -13.15 -13.38
CA LEU A 42 -1.54 -12.03 -12.67
C LEU A 42 -0.61 -11.48 -11.60
N ILE A 43 -0.72 -10.17 -11.36
CA ILE A 43 0.01 -9.45 -10.32
C ILE A 43 -0.99 -9.06 -9.22
N LEU A 44 -0.78 -9.52 -7.98
CA LEU A 44 -1.61 -9.10 -6.86
C LEU A 44 -1.19 -7.73 -6.34
N LEU A 45 -2.14 -6.79 -6.29
CA LEU A 45 -2.01 -5.46 -5.69
C LEU A 45 -2.87 -5.37 -4.43
N GLY A 46 -2.49 -4.48 -3.51
CA GLY A 46 -3.38 -3.97 -2.46
C GLY A 46 -2.94 -4.38 -1.08
N GLY A 47 -2.09 -3.55 -0.44
CA GLY A 47 -1.61 -3.81 0.91
C GLY A 47 -0.60 -4.96 0.99
N ILE A 48 0.18 -5.19 -0.07
CA ILE A 48 1.35 -6.08 -0.03
C ILE A 48 2.53 -5.27 0.50
N THR A 49 3.09 -5.69 1.63
CA THR A 49 4.07 -4.89 2.37
C THR A 49 5.15 -5.77 3.01
N ASN A 50 4.75 -6.84 3.69
CA ASN A 50 5.66 -7.76 4.36
C ASN A 50 5.79 -9.10 3.63
N ARG A 51 6.82 -9.87 4.00
CA ARG A 51 7.13 -11.18 3.39
C ARG A 51 5.95 -12.15 3.45
N GLU A 52 5.22 -12.17 4.57
CA GLU A 52 4.09 -13.08 4.78
C GLU A 52 2.97 -12.81 3.77
N THR A 53 2.72 -11.54 3.46
CA THR A 53 1.69 -11.14 2.49
C THR A 53 2.13 -11.44 1.05
N MET A 54 3.44 -11.40 0.78
CA MET A 54 3.99 -11.87 -0.50
C MET A 54 3.83 -13.38 -0.65
N ASP A 55 4.20 -14.14 0.38
CA ASP A 55 4.09 -15.60 0.39
C ASP A 55 2.62 -16.04 0.25
N LEU A 56 1.69 -15.33 0.92
CA LEU A 56 0.24 -15.52 0.73
C LEU A 56 -0.18 -15.32 -0.72
N ALA A 57 0.29 -14.26 -1.38
CA ALA A 57 -0.05 -14.01 -2.79
C ALA A 57 0.41 -15.16 -3.71
N MET A 58 1.63 -15.67 -3.48
CA MET A 58 2.17 -16.80 -4.26
C MET A 58 1.36 -18.08 -4.00
N ALA A 59 0.98 -18.34 -2.74
CA ALA A 59 0.14 -19.47 -2.37
C ALA A 59 -1.27 -19.40 -2.99
N GLU A 60 -1.77 -18.20 -3.25
CA GLU A 60 -3.05 -17.94 -3.90
C GLU A 60 -2.98 -18.01 -5.44
N GLY A 61 -1.81 -18.35 -6.00
CA GLY A 61 -1.62 -18.55 -7.45
C GLY A 61 -1.36 -17.27 -8.24
N PHE A 62 -0.93 -16.19 -7.59
CA PHE A 62 -0.43 -14.99 -8.28
C PHE A 62 1.07 -15.14 -8.54
N GLU A 63 1.50 -14.83 -9.76
CA GLU A 63 2.90 -14.96 -10.18
C GLU A 63 3.77 -13.81 -9.66
N PHE A 64 3.16 -12.66 -9.41
CA PHE A 64 3.85 -11.47 -8.90
C PHE A 64 3.00 -10.71 -7.89
N VAL A 65 3.65 -9.80 -7.16
CA VAL A 65 3.00 -8.81 -6.32
C VAL A 65 3.42 -7.40 -6.73
N ALA A 66 2.49 -6.45 -6.60
CA ALA A 66 2.76 -5.04 -6.82
C ALA A 66 2.92 -4.32 -5.47
N MET A 67 4.07 -3.69 -5.28
CA MET A 67 4.38 -2.86 -4.12
C MET A 67 4.62 -1.42 -4.55
N GLY A 68 4.11 -0.47 -3.78
CA GLY A 68 4.28 0.97 -4.02
C GLY A 68 4.78 1.69 -2.78
N ARG A 69 3.86 2.03 -1.88
CA ARG A 69 4.14 2.84 -0.67
C ARG A 69 5.24 2.27 0.24
N ALA A 70 5.36 0.94 0.33
CA ALA A 70 6.41 0.29 1.10
C ALA A 70 7.81 0.56 0.51
N LEU A 71 7.95 0.45 -0.82
CA LEU A 71 9.22 0.73 -1.51
C LEU A 71 9.52 2.23 -1.61
N LEU A 72 8.50 3.08 -1.63
CA LEU A 72 8.68 4.53 -1.50
C LEU A 72 9.23 4.90 -0.13
N ALA A 73 8.78 4.22 0.94
CA ALA A 73 9.27 4.45 2.28
C ALA A 73 10.68 3.89 2.50
N GLU A 74 10.96 2.71 1.95
CA GLU A 74 12.21 1.95 2.13
C GLU A 74 12.65 1.33 0.79
N PRO A 75 13.49 2.03 0.00
CA PRO A 75 13.91 1.54 -1.32
C PRO A 75 14.69 0.22 -1.30
N ASP A 76 15.33 -0.12 -0.18
CA ASP A 76 16.11 -1.34 0.02
C ASP A 76 15.32 -2.47 0.72
N LEU A 77 14.02 -2.27 0.97
CA LEU A 77 13.17 -3.21 1.72
C LEU A 77 13.24 -4.64 1.21
N LEU A 78 13.23 -4.86 -0.11
CA LEU A 78 13.29 -6.19 -0.69
C LEU A 78 14.61 -6.91 -0.41
N ASN A 79 15.73 -6.17 -0.44
CA ASN A 79 17.05 -6.73 -0.11
C ASN A 79 17.11 -7.12 1.37
N ARG A 80 16.53 -6.31 2.25
CA ARG A 80 16.43 -6.60 3.68
C ARG A 80 15.53 -7.82 3.95
N ILE A 81 14.37 -7.91 3.30
CA ILE A 81 13.48 -9.09 3.39
C ILE A 81 14.15 -10.36 2.85
N GLN A 82 14.98 -10.22 1.80
CA GLN A 82 15.74 -11.35 1.25
C GLN A 82 16.79 -11.86 2.25
N ALA A 83 17.47 -10.95 2.96
CA ALA A 83 18.46 -11.30 3.99
C ALA A 83 17.81 -11.84 5.28
N ASP A 84 16.68 -11.27 5.69
CA ASP A 84 15.92 -11.67 6.87
C ASP A 84 14.41 -11.56 6.59
N ARG A 85 13.75 -12.71 6.51
CA ARG A 85 12.32 -12.83 6.22
C ARG A 85 11.42 -12.21 7.30
N SER A 86 11.93 -11.94 8.50
CA SER A 86 11.18 -11.33 9.60
C SER A 86 11.07 -9.81 9.50
N VAL A 87 11.84 -9.18 8.60
CA VAL A 87 11.80 -7.73 8.35
C VAL A 87 10.39 -7.27 8.04
N LYS A 88 9.96 -6.23 8.76
CA LYS A 88 8.69 -5.52 8.53
C LYS A 88 8.95 -4.17 7.92
N SER A 89 8.07 -3.75 7.00
CA SER A 89 8.16 -2.41 6.44
C SER A 89 7.79 -1.35 7.49
N GLY A 90 8.46 -0.20 7.40
CA GLY A 90 8.12 1.03 8.10
C GLY A 90 6.98 1.84 7.50
N CYS A 91 6.37 1.41 6.37
CA CYS A 91 5.20 2.09 5.83
C CYS A 91 3.99 1.97 6.78
N THR A 92 3.53 3.10 7.31
CA THR A 92 2.39 3.14 8.25
C THR A 92 1.03 3.29 7.58
N HIS A 93 0.97 3.18 6.25
CA HIS A 93 -0.26 3.35 5.45
C HIS A 93 -1.00 4.67 5.66
N CYS A 94 -0.32 5.72 6.11
CA CYS A 94 -0.91 7.04 6.40
C CYS A 94 -1.50 7.77 5.19
N ASN A 95 -1.21 7.31 3.97
CA ASN A 95 -1.63 7.90 2.69
C ASN A 95 -1.14 9.35 2.43
N LEU A 96 -0.29 9.90 3.30
CA LEU A 96 0.24 11.26 3.14
C LEU A 96 1.25 11.38 2.00
N CYS A 97 1.78 10.27 1.48
CA CYS A 97 2.54 10.26 0.23
C CYS A 97 1.66 10.59 -0.99
N MET A 98 0.35 10.29 -0.95
CA MET A 98 -0.56 10.54 -2.08
C MET A 98 -0.59 12.02 -2.47
N PRO A 99 -0.88 12.99 -1.58
CA PRO A 99 -0.91 14.40 -1.98
C PRO A 99 0.43 14.94 -2.51
N THR A 100 1.55 14.26 -2.27
CA THR A 100 2.88 14.68 -2.77
C THR A 100 3.06 14.44 -4.27
N ILE A 101 2.26 13.56 -4.90
CA ILE A 101 2.41 13.19 -6.33
C ILE A 101 2.30 14.38 -7.30
N TYR A 102 1.69 15.49 -6.88
CA TYR A 102 1.51 16.68 -7.70
C TYR A 102 2.76 17.58 -7.76
N SER A 103 3.85 17.18 -7.11
CA SER A 103 5.11 17.92 -7.10
C SER A 103 6.30 16.96 -7.20
N HIS A 104 6.69 16.37 -6.07
CA HIS A 104 7.67 15.31 -5.98
C HIS A 104 7.14 14.24 -5.02
N THR A 105 6.92 13.04 -5.55
CA THR A 105 6.44 11.91 -4.78
C THR A 105 7.49 11.49 -3.75
N HIS A 106 7.17 11.59 -2.47
CA HIS A 106 8.05 11.18 -1.37
C HIS A 106 7.26 10.58 -0.21
N CYS A 107 7.96 9.88 0.69
CA CYS A 107 7.37 9.41 1.93
C CYS A 107 7.50 10.51 2.99
N VAL A 108 6.39 11.01 3.52
CA VAL A 108 6.44 12.08 4.54
C VAL A 108 7.05 11.65 5.89
N VAL A 109 7.28 10.34 6.07
CA VAL A 109 7.83 9.77 7.31
C VAL A 109 9.34 9.50 7.19
N THR A 110 9.79 9.01 6.03
CA THR A 110 11.18 8.54 5.83
C THR A 110 12.00 9.38 4.86
N GLY A 111 11.37 10.29 4.10
CA GLY A 111 12.02 11.15 3.11
C GLY A 111 11.80 10.71 1.67
#